data_AF-Q5MEZ3-F1
#
_entry.id   AF-Q5MEZ3-F1
#
_cell.length_a   1.000
_cell.length_b   1.000
_cell.length_c   1.000
_cell.angle_alpha   90.00
_cell.angle_beta   90.00
_cell.angle_gamma   90.00
#
_symmetry.space_group_name_H-M   'P 1'
#
loop_
_entity.id
_entity.type
_entity.pdbx_description
1 polymer ?
#
loop_
_entity_poly.entity_id
_entity_poly.type
_entity_poly.pdbx_seq_one_letter_code
_entity_poly.pdbx_strand_id
1 'polypeptide(L)' 'MPRRSIWKGSFVDAFLLRMKNKRENLFSRRIWSRRSNIEPEFVDCSVRIYNGKSPVRCKITEGKVGHKFGEF' A
#
# COMPACT_ATOMS: atom_id res chain seq x y z
N MET A 1 2.21 3.00 -15.11
CA MET A 1 2.61 4.39 -15.39
C MET A 1 2.05 5.31 -14.30
N PRO A 2 2.90 6.05 -13.56
CA PRO A 2 2.42 6.97 -12.53
C PRO A 2 1.61 8.10 -13.16
N ARG A 3 0.33 8.19 -12.80
CA ARG A 3 -0.62 9.19 -13.34
C ARG A 3 -0.46 10.59 -12.72
N ARG A 4 0.47 10.75 -11.76
CA ARG A 4 0.71 11.97 -10.99
C ARG A 4 2.05 12.57 -11.41
N SER A 5 2.11 13.90 -11.51
CA SER A 5 3.35 14.61 -11.83
C SER A 5 4.45 14.31 -10.81
N ILE A 6 5.67 14.08 -11.31
CA ILE A 6 6.84 13.63 -10.52
C ILE A 6 7.16 14.58 -9.36
N TRP A 7 7.07 15.89 -9.57
CA TRP A 7 7.39 16.89 -8.54
C TRP A 7 6.47 16.85 -7.31
N LYS A 8 5.28 16.24 -7.41
CA LYS A 8 4.33 16.11 -6.28
C LYS A 8 4.62 14.92 -5.37
N GLY A 9 5.61 14.09 -5.72
CA GLY A 9 5.95 12.86 -5.01
C GLY A 9 4.88 11.77 -5.08
N SER A 10 5.19 10.64 -4.43
CA SER A 10 4.29 9.52 -4.26
C SER A 10 3.03 9.90 -3.47
N PHE A 11 1.89 9.35 -3.87
CA PHE A 11 0.65 9.55 -3.13
C PHE A 11 0.45 8.41 -2.13
N VAL A 12 0.33 8.77 -0.85
CA VAL A 12 -0.03 7.85 0.24
C VAL A 12 -1.17 8.46 1.04
N ASP A 13 -2.21 7.68 1.28
CA ASP A 13 -3.36 8.12 2.07
C ASP A 13 -2.97 8.31 3.56
N ALA A 14 -3.61 9.27 4.25
CA ALA A 14 -3.33 9.57 5.65
C ALA A 14 -3.50 8.35 6.56
N PHE A 15 -4.42 7.44 6.22
CA PHE A 15 -4.58 6.17 6.91
C PHE A 15 -3.33 5.29 6.81
N LEU A 16 -2.72 5.20 5.62
CA LEU A 16 -1.49 4.45 5.37
C LEU A 16 -0.26 5.11 6.03
N LEU A 17 -0.20 6.44 6.03
CA LEU A 17 0.84 7.19 6.75
C LEU A 17 0.80 6.94 8.27
N ARG A 18 -0.40 6.86 8.86
CA ARG A 18 -0.54 6.48 10.27
C ARG A 18 -0.12 5.04 10.53
N MET A 19 -0.31 4.13 9.57
CA MET A 19 0.09 2.73 9.68
C MET A 19 1.61 2.55 9.59
N LYS A 20 2.29 3.33 8.74
CA LYS A 20 3.76 3.38 8.65
C LYS A 20 4.42 3.56 10.04
N ASN A 21 3.87 4.44 10.87
CA ASN A 21 4.42 4.74 12.19
C ASN A 21 4.21 3.62 13.23
N LYS A 22 3.39 2.60 12.94
CA LYS A 22 3.03 1.51 13.86
C LYS A 22 3.33 0.15 13.23
N ARG A 23 4.62 -0.13 13.00
CA ARG A 23 5.11 -1.33 12.29
C ARG A 23 4.58 -2.65 12.85
N GLU A 24 4.43 -2.75 14.17
CA GLU A 24 4.01 -3.99 14.85
C GLU A 24 2.59 -4.47 14.48
N ASN A 25 1.73 -3.60 13.94
CA ASN A 25 0.33 -3.92 13.63
C ASN A 25 0.05 -4.13 12.13
N LEU A 26 1.08 -4.23 11.28
CA LEU A 26 0.92 -4.28 9.82
C LEU A 26 0.52 -5.67 9.27
N PHE A 27 0.73 -6.75 10.03
CA PHE A 27 0.67 -8.13 9.51
C PHE A 27 -0.70 -8.66 9.05
N SER A 28 -1.80 -7.92 9.21
CA SER A 28 -3.12 -8.38 8.70
C SER A 28 -4.13 -7.24 8.50
N ARG A 29 -3.66 -5.99 8.35
CA ARG A 29 -4.58 -4.85 8.33
C ARG A 29 -5.24 -4.69 6.96
N ARG A 30 -6.53 -4.39 6.99
CA ARG A 30 -7.35 -4.17 5.78
C ARG A 30 -7.06 -2.80 5.19
N ILE A 31 -6.64 -2.78 3.93
CA ILE A 31 -6.40 -1.59 3.12
C ILE A 31 -7.59 -1.39 2.18
N TRP A 32 -8.23 -0.23 2.31
CA TRP A 32 -9.27 0.23 1.40
C TRP A 32 -8.74 1.15 0.31
N SER A 33 -7.62 1.83 0.58
CA SER A 33 -7.03 2.80 -0.34
C SER A 33 -6.20 2.12 -1.43
N ARG A 34 -6.87 1.71 -2.51
CA ARG A 34 -6.26 1.11 -3.71
C ARG A 34 -5.43 2.09 -4.53
N ARG A 35 -5.62 3.40 -4.34
CA ARG A 35 -4.95 4.47 -5.09
C ARG A 35 -3.55 4.81 -4.58
N SER A 36 -3.20 4.34 -3.39
CA SER A 36 -1.92 4.67 -2.74
C SER A 36 -0.78 3.86 -3.33
N ASN A 37 0.40 4.49 -3.39
CA ASN A 37 1.63 3.85 -3.82
C ASN A 37 2.22 3.01 -2.68
N ILE A 38 2.93 1.95 -3.05
CA ILE A 38 3.69 1.10 -2.14
C ILE A 38 5.05 1.75 -1.92
N GLU A 39 5.25 2.29 -0.72
CA GLU A 39 6.55 2.79 -0.24
C GLU A 39 7.46 1.65 0.24
N PRO A 40 8.80 1.84 0.23
CA PRO A 40 9.78 0.83 0.67
C PRO A 40 9.57 0.33 2.10
N GLU A 41 8.92 1.12 2.94
CA GLU A 41 8.68 0.77 4.35
C GLU A 41 7.60 -0.31 4.53
N PHE A 42 6.85 -0.61 3.47
CA PHE A 42 5.87 -1.69 3.46
C PHE A 42 6.44 -3.01 2.97
N VAL A 43 7.74 -3.09 2.64
CA VAL A 43 8.40 -4.35 2.26
C VAL A 43 8.30 -5.35 3.41
N ASP A 44 8.15 -6.63 3.05
CA ASP A 44 7.93 -7.77 3.96
C ASP A 44 6.63 -7.75 4.78
N CYS A 45 5.78 -6.74 4.60
CA CYS A 45 4.46 -6.71 5.22
C CYS A 45 3.46 -7.57 4.44
N SER A 46 2.56 -8.24 5.17
CA SER A 46 1.38 -8.90 4.61
C SER A 46 0.14 -8.03 4.81
N VAL A 47 -0.47 -7.56 3.72
CA VAL A 47 -1.62 -6.66 3.76
C VAL A 47 -2.86 -7.30 3.16
N ARG A 48 -4.05 -6.82 3.55
CA ARG A 48 -5.34 -7.29 3.02
C ARG A 48 -6.00 -6.19 2.19
N ILE A 49 -5.91 -6.27 0.88
CA ILE A 49 -6.38 -5.24 -0.07
C ILE A 49 -7.83 -5.52 -0.45
N TYR A 50 -8.72 -4.54 -0.26
CA TYR A 50 -10.12 -4.71 -0.63
C TYR A 50 -10.34 -4.55 -2.13
N ASN A 51 -10.87 -5.58 -2.79
CA ASN A 51 -11.10 -5.57 -4.25
C ASN A 51 -12.47 -5.00 -4.68
N GLY A 52 -13.41 -4.79 -3.75
CA GLY A 52 -14.81 -4.43 -4.04
C GLY A 52 -15.83 -5.37 -3.40
N LYS A 53 -15.44 -6.62 -3.15
CA LYS A 53 -16.27 -7.68 -2.54
C LYS A 53 -15.59 -8.32 -1.34
N SER A 54 -14.31 -8.66 -1.47
CA SER A 54 -13.54 -9.40 -0.46
C SER A 54 -12.11 -8.85 -0.31
N PRO A 55 -11.56 -8.84 0.91
CA PRO A 55 -10.16 -8.49 1.12
C PRO A 55 -9.22 -9.62 0.65
N VAL A 56 -8.40 -9.34 -0.37
CA VAL A 56 -7.36 -10.22 -0.92
C VAL A 56 -6.07 -10.04 -0.11
N ARG A 57 -5.43 -11.14 0.28
CA ARG A 57 -4.15 -11.08 1.02
C ARG A 57 -2.99 -11.01 0.04
N CYS A 58 -2.18 -9.98 0.16
CA CYS A 58 -0.99 -9.79 -0.66
C CYS A 58 0.24 -9.57 0.23
N LYS A 59 1.30 -10.36 0.00
CA LYS A 59 2.62 -10.11 0.57
C LYS A 59 3.35 -9.09 -0.30
N ILE A 60 3.93 -8.06 0.32
CA ILE A 60 4.66 -7.01 -0.38
C ILE A 60 6.13 -7.41 -0.48
N THR A 61 6.62 -7.50 -1.71
CA THR A 61 8.03 -7.75 -2.04
C THR A 61 8.66 -6.47 -2.60
N GLU A 62 9.99 -6.39 -2.64
CA GLU A 62 10.71 -5.21 -3.14
C GLU A 62 10.30 -4.82 -4.58
N GLY A 63 10.05 -5.81 -5.44
CA GLY A 63 9.57 -5.56 -6.81
C GLY A 63 8.18 -4.92 -6.92
N LYS A 64 7.43 -4.80 -5.81
CA LYS A 64 6.14 -4.10 -5.77
C LYS A 64 6.27 -2.64 -5.35
N VAL A 65 7.45 -2.18 -4.96
CA VAL A 65 7.71 -0.78 -4.62
C VAL A 65 7.51 0.09 -5.86
N GLY A 66 6.80 1.21 -5.71
CA GLY A 66 6.46 2.11 -6.82
C GLY A 66 5.18 1.74 -7.59
N HIS A 67 4.62 0.55 -7.36
CA HIS A 67 3.29 0.18 -7.83
C HIS A 67 2.20 0.64 -6.85
N LYS A 68 0.94 0.61 -7.29
CA LYS A 68 -0.20 0.90 -6.41
C LYS A 68 -0.74 -0.36 -5.75
N PHE A 69 -1.31 -0.21 -4.56
CA PHE A 69 -2.03 -1.31 -3.91
C PHE A 69 -3.16 -1.87 -4.78
N GLY A 70 -3.82 -1.05 -5.60
CA GLY A 70 -4.93 -1.49 -6.44
C GLY A 70 -4.56 -2.39 -7.61
N GLU A 71 -3.26 -2.51 -7.92
CA GLU A 71 -2.72 -3.40 -8.96
C GLU A 71 -2.66 -4.86 -8.49
N PHE A 72 -2.79 -5.09 -7.17
CA PHE A 72 -2.74 -6.40 -6.51
C PHE A 72 -4.01 -6.62 -5.68
#